data_AF-A0A661VFU9-F1
#
_entry.id   AF-A0A661VFU9-F1
#
_cell.length_a   1.000
_cell.length_b   1.000
_cell.length_c   1.000
_cell.angle_alpha   90.00
_cell.angle_beta   90.00
_cell.angle_gamma   90.00
#
_symmetry.space_group_name_H-M   'P 1'
#
loop_
_entity.id
_entity.type
_entity.pdbx_description
1 polymer ?
#
loop_
_entity_poly.entity_id
_entity_poly.type
_entity_poly.pdbx_seq_one_letter_code
_entity_poly.pdbx_strand_id
1 'polypeptide(L)'
;MRERKSVWHLLPPRASSKLEKFKKSVLLLGWGVVLAQIMALPFYCGAVLGYLSAKYFAGRSTAQPGKVRSLVFNIGSYRVHLHHWALSGLLIASLHLKGLQFLELLLGVSGFCAALIFHGIYSYTDWYKIISRK
;
A
#
# COMPACT_ATOMS: atom_id res chain seq x y z
N MET A 1 64.29 20.82 23.84
CA MET A 1 63.30 20.06 23.07
C MET A 1 62.51 19.17 24.02
N ARG A 2 61.21 19.43 24.24
CA ARG A 2 60.35 18.60 25.11
C ARG A 2 59.44 17.79 24.19
N GLU A 3 59.73 16.51 24.03
CA GLU A 3 58.94 15.57 23.25
C GLU A 3 57.50 15.54 23.76
N ARG A 4 56.57 16.01 22.93
CA ARG A 4 55.14 15.89 23.17
C ARG A 4 54.74 14.45 22.82
N LYS A 5 55.01 13.50 23.73
CA LYS A 5 54.59 12.10 23.59
C LYS A 5 53.09 12.05 23.39
N SER A 6 52.71 11.46 22.26
CA SER A 6 51.38 11.49 21.72
C SER A 6 50.41 10.73 22.62
N VAL A 7 49.32 11.38 23.02
CA VAL A 7 48.28 10.90 23.96
C VAL A 7 47.41 9.78 23.36
N TRP A 8 47.76 9.25 22.19
CA TRP A 8 46.96 8.26 21.44
C TRP A 8 46.89 6.86 22.07
N HIS A 9 47.61 6.59 23.17
CA HIS A 9 47.60 5.27 23.82
C HIS A 9 46.55 5.09 24.93
N LEU A 10 45.73 6.10 25.24
CA LEU A 10 44.82 6.06 26.41
C LEU A 10 43.36 5.68 26.11
N LEU A 11 42.98 5.43 24.86
CA LEU A 11 41.64 4.90 24.57
C LEU A 11 41.66 3.37 24.63
N PRO A 12 40.90 2.72 25.55
CA PRO A 12 40.88 1.27 25.61
C PRO A 12 40.29 0.72 24.30
N PRO A 13 40.92 -0.27 23.66
CA PRO A 13 40.49 -0.84 22.36
C PRO A 13 39.06 -1.42 22.36
N ARG A 14 38.45 -1.52 23.56
CA ARG A 14 37.10 -2.02 23.78
C ARG A 14 36.00 -0.97 23.59
N ALA A 15 36.28 0.32 23.81
CA ALA A 15 35.29 1.39 23.64
C ALA A 15 35.04 1.71 22.17
N SER A 16 36.09 1.70 21.34
CA SER A 16 36.01 1.90 19.89
C SER A 16 35.19 0.81 19.20
N SER A 17 35.37 -0.47 19.57
CA SER A 17 34.62 -1.57 18.95
C SER A 17 33.11 -1.55 19.23
N LYS A 18 32.68 -1.13 20.42
CA LYS A 18 31.25 -0.95 20.75
C LYS A 18 30.64 0.22 19.96
N LEU A 19 31.36 1.34 19.89
CA LEU A 19 30.93 2.51 19.13
C LEU A 19 30.82 2.22 17.62
N GLU A 20 31.79 1.50 17.05
CA GLU A 20 31.76 1.12 15.63
C GLU A 20 30.62 0.12 15.32
N LYS A 21 30.34 -0.83 16.22
CA LYS A 21 29.15 -1.69 16.09
C LYS A 21 27.86 -0.88 16.12
N PHE A 22 27.74 0.06 17.06
CA PHE A 22 26.58 0.94 17.17
C PHE A 22 26.37 1.79 15.91
N LYS A 23 27.44 2.44 15.41
CA LYS A 23 27.40 3.21 14.15
C LYS A 23 26.95 2.34 12.98
N LYS A 24 27.48 1.12 12.84
CA LYS A 24 27.06 0.18 11.79
C LYS A 24 25.58 -0.19 11.93
N SER A 25 25.09 -0.47 13.14
CA SER A 25 23.66 -0.73 13.37
C SER A 25 22.78 0.45 13.00
N VAL A 26 23.16 1.67 13.38
CA VAL A 26 22.43 2.89 13.01
C VAL A 26 22.42 3.10 11.49
N LEU A 27 23.56 2.87 10.81
CA LEU A 27 23.64 2.95 9.36
C LEU A 27 22.75 1.91 8.68
N LEU A 28 22.74 0.65 9.17
CA LEU A 28 21.88 -0.40 8.63
C LEU A 28 20.39 -0.07 8.83
N LEU A 29 20.02 0.45 10.00
CA LEU A 29 18.65 0.92 10.25
C LEU A 29 18.28 2.07 9.31
N GLY A 30 19.17 3.05 9.12
CA GLY A 30 18.98 4.15 8.18
C GLY A 30 18.72 3.67 6.75
N TRP A 31 19.54 2.74 6.26
CA TRP A 31 19.34 2.12 4.95
C TRP A 31 18.04 1.33 4.85
N GLY A 32 17.67 0.60 5.90
CA GLY A 32 16.39 -0.11 5.97
C GLY A 32 15.19 0.83 5.84
N VAL A 33 15.23 1.98 6.51
CA VAL A 33 14.18 3.01 6.40
C VAL A 33 14.11 3.57 4.98
N VAL A 34 15.25 3.93 4.37
CA VAL A 34 15.28 4.45 3.00
C VAL A 34 14.70 3.44 2.01
N LEU A 35 15.11 2.17 2.12
CA LEU A 35 14.57 1.11 1.27
C LEU A 35 13.06 0.95 1.46
N ALA A 36 12.56 0.94 2.69
CA ALA A 36 11.13 0.87 2.97
C ALA A 36 10.34 2.03 2.31
N GLN A 37 10.88 3.24 2.36
CA GLN A 37 10.24 4.41 1.74
C GLN A 37 10.20 4.33 0.21
N ILE A 38 11.28 3.83 -0.43
CA ILE A 38 11.31 3.59 -1.87
C ILE A 38 10.26 2.55 -2.25
N MET A 39 10.16 1.45 -1.50
CA MET A 39 9.17 0.41 -1.74
C MET A 39 7.72 0.88 -1.49
N ALA A 40 7.52 1.82 -0.57
CA ALA A 40 6.20 2.38 -0.28
C ALA A 40 5.71 3.38 -1.35
N LEU A 41 6.64 4.01 -2.09
CA LEU A 41 6.29 5.03 -3.09
C LEU A 41 5.34 4.52 -4.19
N PRO A 42 5.56 3.36 -4.84
CA PRO A 42 4.61 2.79 -5.80
C PRO A 42 3.21 2.60 -5.21
N PHE A 43 3.13 2.12 -3.96
CA PHE A 43 1.87 1.93 -3.26
C PHE A 43 1.13 3.26 -3.06
N TYR A 44 1.84 4.31 -2.60
CA TYR A 44 1.23 5.63 -2.42
C TYR A 44 0.77 6.24 -3.73
N CYS A 45 1.58 6.17 -4.79
CA CYS A 45 1.21 6.62 -6.13
C CYS A 45 -0.04 5.89 -6.62
N GLY A 46 -0.05 4.56 -6.49
CA GLY A 46 -1.19 3.72 -6.80
C GLY A 46 -2.44 4.13 -6.03
N ALA A 47 -2.32 4.33 -4.71
CA ALA A 47 -3.44 4.72 -3.85
C ALA A 47 -4.03 6.09 -4.22
N VAL A 48 -3.18 7.10 -4.49
CA VAL A 48 -3.64 8.42 -4.96
C VAL A 48 -4.41 8.29 -6.28
N LEU A 49 -3.82 7.58 -7.25
CA LEU A 49 -4.46 7.36 -8.55
C LEU A 49 -5.76 6.57 -8.43
N GLY A 50 -5.80 5.56 -7.55
CA GLY A 50 -6.97 4.75 -7.27
C GLY A 50 -8.10 5.57 -6.68
N TYR A 51 -7.82 6.38 -5.67
CA TYR A 51 -8.82 7.23 -5.04
C TYR A 51 -9.37 8.28 -6.01
N LEU A 52 -8.50 8.95 -6.78
CA LEU A 52 -8.92 9.92 -7.79
C LEU A 52 -9.76 9.28 -8.90
N SER A 53 -9.37 8.08 -9.34
CA SER A 53 -10.14 7.30 -10.31
C SER A 53 -11.51 6.95 -9.76
N ALA A 54 -11.57 6.43 -8.53
CA ALA A 54 -12.82 6.10 -7.85
C ALA A 54 -13.75 7.32 -7.85
N LYS A 55 -13.25 8.46 -7.38
CA LYS A 55 -14.01 9.70 -7.27
C LYS A 55 -14.46 10.25 -8.63
N TYR A 56 -13.64 10.11 -9.67
CA TYR A 56 -13.94 10.60 -11.01
C TYR A 56 -14.99 9.75 -11.73
N PHE A 57 -14.97 8.42 -11.54
CA PHE A 57 -15.88 7.48 -12.20
C PHE A 57 -17.14 7.17 -11.38
N ALA A 58 -17.10 7.38 -10.07
CA ALA A 58 -18.20 7.19 -9.13
C ALA A 58 -19.41 8.09 -9.42
N GLY A 59 -20.61 7.58 -9.08
CA GLY A 59 -21.81 8.40 -8.96
C GLY A 59 -21.74 9.29 -7.72
N ARG A 60 -22.39 10.46 -7.75
CA ARG A 60 -22.37 11.44 -6.65
C ARG A 60 -23.01 10.92 -5.35
N SER A 61 -23.87 9.90 -5.45
CA SER A 61 -24.51 9.26 -4.31
C SER A 61 -24.80 7.79 -4.59
N THR A 62 -25.14 7.04 -3.55
CA THR A 62 -25.72 5.69 -3.68
C THR A 62 -26.91 5.70 -4.63
N ALA A 63 -26.97 4.67 -5.51
CA ALA A 63 -27.96 4.49 -6.56
C ALA A 63 -27.95 5.52 -7.72
N GLN A 64 -27.09 6.54 -7.71
CA GLN A 64 -26.87 7.36 -8.89
C GLN A 64 -25.83 6.73 -9.81
N PRO A 65 -26.11 6.59 -11.12
CA PRO A 65 -25.12 6.08 -12.05
C PRO A 65 -23.94 7.05 -12.14
N GLY A 66 -22.74 6.52 -11.90
CA GLY A 66 -21.50 7.22 -12.24
C GLY A 66 -21.22 7.18 -13.75
N LYS A 67 -20.00 7.57 -14.13
CA LYS A 67 -19.53 7.43 -15.52
C LYS A 67 -19.40 5.96 -15.93
N VAL A 68 -19.09 5.09 -14.96
CA VAL A 68 -19.04 3.64 -15.16
C VAL A 68 -20.33 3.04 -14.61
N ARG A 69 -21.06 2.32 -15.46
CA ARG A 69 -22.26 1.59 -15.03
C ARG A 69 -21.85 0.43 -14.13
N SER A 70 -22.60 0.25 -13.05
CA SER A 70 -22.48 -0.90 -12.16
C SER A 70 -22.71 -2.22 -12.90
N LEU A 71 -21.92 -3.24 -12.58
CA LEU A 71 -22.13 -4.60 -13.04
C LEU A 71 -23.24 -5.25 -12.20
N VAL A 72 -24.41 -5.44 -12.82
CA VAL A 72 -25.58 -6.02 -12.18
C VAL A 72 -26.02 -7.26 -12.93
N PHE A 73 -26.06 -8.39 -12.23
CA PHE A 73 -26.50 -9.68 -12.76
C PHE A 73 -27.84 -10.06 -12.14
N ASN A 74 -28.79 -10.53 -12.96
CA ASN A 74 -30.06 -11.06 -12.47
C ASN A 74 -29.99 -12.60 -12.50
N ILE A 75 -30.08 -13.24 -11.33
CA ILE A 75 -30.05 -14.69 -11.17
C ILE A 75 -31.37 -15.12 -10.53
N GLY A 76 -32.33 -15.55 -11.35
CA GLY A 76 -33.69 -15.88 -10.90
C GLY A 76 -34.39 -14.71 -10.22
N SER A 77 -34.77 -14.91 -8.95
CA SER A 77 -35.40 -13.88 -8.09
C SER A 77 -34.40 -12.96 -7.38
N TYR A 78 -33.10 -13.15 -7.62
CA TYR A 78 -32.03 -12.37 -7.00
C TYR A 78 -31.37 -11.44 -8.01
N ARG A 79 -30.95 -10.27 -7.52
CA ARG A 79 -30.12 -9.29 -8.21
C ARG A 79 -28.79 -9.20 -7.47
N VAL A 80 -27.73 -9.53 -8.17
CA VAL A 80 -26.34 -9.46 -7.69
C VAL A 80 -25.73 -8.16 -8.21
N HIS A 81 -25.35 -7.28 -7.30
CA HIS A 81 -24.67 -6.03 -7.60
C HIS A 81 -23.19 -6.19 -7.27
N LEU A 82 -22.37 -6.22 -8.31
CA LEU A 82 -20.93 -6.39 -8.15
C LEU A 82 -20.29 -5.02 -7.91
N HIS A 83 -20.02 -4.75 -6.64
CA HIS A 83 -19.35 -3.53 -6.22
C HIS A 83 -17.88 -3.54 -6.66
N HIS A 84 -17.37 -2.36 -7.04
CA HIS A 84 -15.99 -2.20 -7.46
C HIS A 84 -14.99 -2.56 -6.35
N TRP A 85 -15.34 -2.35 -5.07
CA TRP A 85 -14.50 -2.78 -3.94
C TRP A 85 -14.29 -4.31 -3.91
N ALA A 86 -15.33 -5.09 -4.23
CA ALA A 86 -15.24 -6.55 -4.24
C ALA A 86 -14.35 -7.05 -5.39
N LEU A 87 -14.48 -6.44 -6.57
CA LEU A 87 -13.61 -6.71 -7.72
C LEU A 87 -12.15 -6.38 -7.43
N SER A 88 -11.89 -5.23 -6.80
CA SER A 88 -10.54 -4.84 -6.39
C SER A 88 -9.94 -5.82 -5.38
N GLY A 89 -10.73 -6.32 -4.42
CA GLY A 89 -10.28 -7.35 -3.48
C GLY A 89 -9.92 -8.67 -4.16
N LEU A 90 -10.76 -9.14 -5.09
CA LEU A 90 -10.48 -10.34 -5.88
C LEU A 90 -9.24 -10.19 -6.76
N LEU A 91 -9.03 -9.00 -7.33
CA LEU A 91 -7.84 -8.70 -8.11
C LEU A 91 -6.58 -8.79 -7.24
N ILE A 92 -6.54 -8.13 -6.07
CA ILE A 92 -5.41 -8.23 -5.12
C ILE A 92 -5.12 -9.70 -4.80
N ALA A 93 -6.14 -10.46 -4.39
CA ALA A 93 -5.98 -11.88 -4.05
C ALA A 93 -5.40 -12.69 -5.23
N SER A 94 -5.91 -12.46 -6.44
CA SER A 94 -5.44 -13.14 -7.65
C SER A 94 -3.98 -12.81 -7.98
N LEU A 95 -3.56 -11.56 -7.79
CA LEU A 95 -2.19 -11.11 -8.06
C LEU A 95 -1.19 -11.74 -7.07
N HIS A 96 -1.58 -11.87 -5.80
CA HIS A 96 -0.76 -12.55 -4.79
C HIS A 96 -0.65 -14.06 -5.06
N LEU A 97 -1.75 -14.72 -5.44
CA LEU A 97 -1.74 -16.16 -5.74
C LEU A 97 -0.90 -16.50 -6.98
N LYS A 98 -0.85 -15.61 -7.97
CA LYS A 98 -0.06 -15.81 -9.20
C LYS A 98 1.44 -15.54 -9.04
N GLY A 99 1.89 -15.09 -7.87
CA GLY A 99 3.31 -14.87 -7.60
C GLY A 99 3.95 -13.87 -8.57
N LEU A 100 3.27 -12.75 -8.84
CA LEU A 100 3.80 -11.72 -9.73
C LEU A 100 5.22 -11.30 -9.32
N GLN A 101 6.15 -11.43 -10.27
CA GLN A 101 7.57 -11.20 -10.02
C GLN A 101 7.94 -9.71 -9.97
N PHE A 102 7.07 -8.82 -10.47
CA PHE A 102 7.27 -7.38 -10.47
C PHE A 102 6.70 -6.75 -9.19
N LEU A 103 7.53 -6.68 -8.16
CA LEU A 103 7.14 -6.19 -6.83
C LEU A 103 6.62 -4.74 -6.85
N GLU A 104 7.23 -3.85 -7.62
CA GLU A 104 6.76 -2.46 -7.73
C GLU A 104 5.36 -2.37 -8.36
N LEU A 105 5.11 -3.14 -9.42
CA LEU A 105 3.80 -3.21 -10.05
C LEU A 105 2.76 -3.81 -9.10
N LEU A 106 3.12 -4.88 -8.39
CA LEU A 106 2.26 -5.49 -7.39
C LEU A 106 1.88 -4.48 -6.29
N LEU A 107 2.85 -3.72 -5.78
CA LEU A 107 2.62 -2.70 -4.75
C LEU A 107 1.76 -1.55 -5.29
N GLY A 108 2.03 -1.06 -6.50
CA GLY A 108 1.24 0.00 -7.12
C GLY A 108 -0.21 -0.41 -7.39
N VAL A 109 -0.43 -1.59 -7.97
CA VAL A 109 -1.78 -2.12 -8.21
C VAL A 109 -2.50 -2.40 -6.89
N SER A 110 -1.78 -2.89 -5.88
CA SER A 110 -2.35 -3.10 -4.53
C SER A 110 -2.78 -1.79 -3.90
N GLY A 111 -1.97 -0.73 -3.98
CA GLY A 111 -2.32 0.61 -3.51
C GLY A 111 -3.55 1.16 -4.22
N PHE A 112 -3.58 1.04 -5.54
CA PHE A 112 -4.73 1.45 -6.37
C PHE A 112 -6.02 0.73 -5.96
N CYS A 113 -5.96 -0.60 -5.84
CA CYS A 113 -7.10 -1.42 -5.44
C CYS A 113 -7.51 -1.14 -3.99
N ALA A 114 -6.57 -0.92 -3.07
CA ALA A 114 -6.86 -0.56 -1.68
C ALA A 114 -7.63 0.76 -1.60
N ALA A 115 -7.24 1.76 -2.40
CA ALA A 115 -7.94 3.03 -2.46
C ALA A 115 -9.35 2.92 -3.08
N LEU A 116 -9.53 2.07 -4.11
CA LEU A 116 -10.86 1.74 -4.64
C LEU A 116 -11.75 1.07 -3.59
N ILE A 117 -11.20 0.12 -2.83
CA ILE A 117 -11.91 -0.53 -1.72
C ILE A 117 -12.31 0.48 -0.67
N PHE A 118 -11.36 1.31 -0.23
CA PHE A 118 -11.61 2.34 0.78
C PHE A 118 -12.71 3.30 0.33
N HIS A 119 -12.62 3.82 -0.90
CA HIS A 119 -13.65 4.69 -1.46
C HIS A 119 -15.01 3.99 -1.53
N GLY A 120 -15.04 2.73 -1.97
CA GLY A 120 -16.26 1.93 -2.09
C GLY A 120 -16.97 1.68 -0.75
N ILE A 121 -16.21 1.33 0.29
CA ILE A 121 -16.76 1.08 1.64
C ILE A 121 -17.16 2.38 2.32
N TYR A 122 -16.35 3.43 2.22
CA TYR A 122 -16.58 4.68 2.94
C TYR A 122 -17.66 5.56 2.30
N SER A 123 -17.78 5.56 0.97
CA SER A 123 -18.66 6.50 0.26
C SER A 123 -20.07 5.97 -0.01
N TYR A 124 -20.29 4.66 0.13
CA TYR A 124 -21.55 4.03 -0.23
C TYR A 124 -22.14 3.24 0.93
N THR A 125 -23.33 3.61 1.38
CA THR A 125 -24.01 2.95 2.52
C THR A 125 -24.48 1.52 2.22
N ASP A 126 -24.57 1.15 0.95
CA ASP A 126 -24.97 -0.16 0.46
C ASP A 126 -23.79 -1.08 0.12
N TRP A 127 -22.57 -0.73 0.56
CA TRP A 127 -21.35 -1.50 0.26
C TRP A 127 -21.46 -2.99 0.61
N TYR A 128 -22.20 -3.33 1.67
CA TYR A 128 -22.42 -4.71 2.14
C TYR A 128 -23.53 -5.44 1.34
N LYS A 129 -24.37 -4.72 0.59
CA LYS A 129 -25.48 -5.29 -0.18
C LYS A 129 -24.98 -5.74 -1.55
N ILE A 130 -24.38 -6.92 -1.59
CA ILE A 130 -23.95 -7.58 -2.84
C ILE A 130 -25.12 -8.32 -3.49
N ILE A 131 -26.00 -8.93 -2.67
CA ILE A 131 -27.16 -9.69 -3.13
C ILE A 131 -28.41 -9.02 -2.60
N SER A 132 -29.37 -8.79 -3.49
CA SER A 132 -30.70 -8.27 -3.17
C SER A 132 -31.76 -9.14 -3.82
N ARG A 133 -32.92 -9.30 -3.17
CA ARG A 133 -34.08 -9.90 -3.81
C ARG A 133 -34.72 -8.87 -4.75
N LYS A 134 -35.19 -9.31 -5.92
CA LYS A 134 -35.99 -8.49 -6.82
C LYS A 134 -37.31 -8.06 -6.19
#